data_AF-A0A059UGN7-F1
#
_entry.id   AF-A0A059UGN7-F1
#
_cell.length_a   1.000
_cell.length_b   1.000
_cell.length_c   1.000
_cell.angle_alpha   90.00
_cell.angle_beta   90.00
_cell.angle_gamma   90.00
#
_symmetry.space_group_name_H-M   'P 1'
#
loop_
_entity.id
_entity.type
_entity.pdbx_description
1 polymer ?
#
loop_
_entity_poly.entity_id
_entity_poly.type
_entity_poly.pdbx_seq_one_letter_code
_entity_poly.pdbx_strand_id
1 'polypeptide(L)'
;KKTFFEPGLADLVVNYEKRVSAGLFNNGHTVQATFLTGKSNISGGNLTSRFRALQMHFHWGSENSRGSEHQVGGRKFPLEMHIVHYNAEKYPSALEAVDKG
;
A
#
# COMPACT_ATOMS: atom_id res chain seq x y z
N LYS A 1 18.80 -9.24 -2.42
CA LYS A 1 18.91 -8.35 -1.23
C LYS A 1 19.11 -9.22 0.00
N LYS A 2 19.97 -8.82 0.95
CA LYS A 2 20.11 -9.48 2.26
C LYS A 2 19.12 -8.83 3.25
N THR A 3 18.50 -9.61 4.11
CA THR A 3 17.63 -9.13 5.19
C THR A 3 18.39 -9.16 6.52
N PHE A 4 18.06 -8.23 7.41
CA PHE A 4 18.60 -8.16 8.78
C PHE A 4 17.42 -8.06 9.75
N PHE A 5 17.55 -8.70 10.91
CA PHE A 5 16.55 -8.59 11.96
C PHE A 5 16.80 -7.32 12.79
N GLU A 6 15.76 -6.51 12.95
CA GLU A 6 15.80 -5.29 13.76
C GLU A 6 14.81 -5.43 14.93
N PRO A 7 15.28 -5.79 16.15
CA PRO A 7 14.40 -6.05 17.29
C PRO A 7 13.72 -4.79 17.83
N GLY A 8 14.22 -3.60 17.48
CA GLY A 8 13.67 -2.32 17.92
C GLY A 8 12.49 -1.83 17.10
N LEU A 9 12.11 -2.52 16.02
CA LEU A 9 10.93 -2.17 15.24
C LEU A 9 9.67 -2.41 16.07
N ALA A 10 8.88 -1.35 16.26
CA ALA A 10 7.54 -1.50 16.82
C ALA A 10 6.65 -2.34 15.90
N ASP A 11 5.56 -2.88 16.43
CA ASP A 11 4.58 -3.57 15.61
C ASP A 11 3.95 -2.62 14.58
N LEU A 12 3.73 -3.12 13.36
CA LEU A 12 2.92 -2.41 12.37
C LEU A 12 1.46 -2.47 12.80
N VAL A 13 0.86 -1.31 13.03
CA VAL A 13 -0.55 -1.16 13.39
C VAL A 13 -1.34 -0.88 12.11
N VAL A 14 -2.26 -1.80 11.78
CA VAL A 14 -3.18 -1.65 10.66
C VAL A 14 -4.59 -1.41 11.20
N ASN A 15 -5.12 -0.21 10.96
CA ASN A 15 -6.45 0.18 11.41
C ASN A 15 -7.30 0.57 10.22
N TYR A 16 -7.88 -0.43 9.55
CA TYR A 16 -8.80 -0.23 8.44
C TYR A 16 -10.25 -0.37 8.90
N GLU A 17 -11.13 0.36 8.23
CA GLU A 17 -12.55 0.22 8.47
C GLU A 17 -13.03 -1.20 8.14
N LYS A 18 -13.89 -1.77 8.99
CA LYS A 18 -14.53 -3.07 8.73
C LYS A 18 -15.35 -3.09 7.45
N ARG A 19 -15.88 -1.92 7.06
CA ARG A 19 -16.62 -1.69 5.82
C ARG A 19 -16.03 -0.49 5.14
N VAL A 20 -15.47 -0.72 3.96
CA VAL A 20 -14.81 0.31 3.18
C VAL A 20 -15.73 0.74 2.04
N SER A 21 -15.88 2.06 1.86
CA SER A 21 -16.43 2.63 0.64
C SER A 21 -15.29 3.02 -0.29
N ALA A 22 -15.28 2.45 -1.49
CA ALA A 22 -14.27 2.74 -2.50
C ALA A 22 -14.89 2.86 -3.90
N GLY A 23 -14.37 3.79 -4.70
CA GLY A 23 -14.65 3.85 -6.14
C GLY A 23 -13.73 2.90 -6.89
N LEU A 24 -14.29 1.93 -7.60
CA LEU A 24 -13.54 0.94 -8.40
C LEU A 24 -13.50 1.37 -9.86
N PHE A 25 -12.32 1.35 -10.47
CA PHE A 25 -12.19 1.65 -11.89
C PHE A 25 -11.00 0.93 -12.52
N ASN A 26 -11.13 0.67 -13.82
CA ASN A 26 -10.02 0.24 -14.66
C ASN A 26 -9.38 1.49 -15.28
N ASN A 27 -8.10 1.73 -14.98
CA ASN A 27 -7.37 2.90 -15.48
C ASN A 27 -6.52 2.61 -16.73
N GLY A 28 -6.72 1.46 -17.38
CA GLY A 28 -5.94 0.99 -18.52
C GLY A 28 -4.68 0.21 -18.15
N HIS A 29 -4.27 0.23 -16.87
CA HIS A 29 -3.07 -0.45 -16.38
C HIS A 29 -3.35 -1.45 -15.26
N THR A 30 -4.35 -1.15 -14.42
CA THR A 30 -4.73 -1.98 -13.29
C THR A 30 -6.21 -1.77 -12.95
N VAL A 31 -6.74 -2.61 -12.07
CA VAL A 31 -7.97 -2.33 -11.34
C VAL A 31 -7.58 -1.59 -10.07
N GLN A 32 -8.04 -0.34 -9.94
CA GLN A 32 -7.78 0.52 -8.79
C GLN A 32 -9.07 0.75 -8.00
N ALA A 33 -8.97 0.63 -6.68
CA ALA A 33 -10.02 1.05 -5.74
C ALA A 33 -9.53 2.27 -4.95
N THR A 34 -10.16 3.42 -5.12
CA THR A 34 -9.85 4.65 -4.37
C THR A 34 -10.76 4.75 -3.14
N PHE A 35 -10.18 4.87 -1.95
CA PHE A 35 -10.92 4.95 -0.68
C PHE A 35 -11.60 6.32 -0.51
N LEU A 36 -12.85 6.33 -0.03
CA LEU A 36 -13.69 7.55 -0.01
C LEU A 36 -13.82 8.23 1.37
N THR A 37 -13.46 7.54 2.45
CA THR A 37 -13.80 7.95 3.83
C THR A 37 -12.60 8.46 4.63
N GLY A 38 -11.36 8.17 4.21
CA GLY A 38 -10.13 8.64 4.86
C GLY A 38 -9.91 8.16 6.30
N LYS A 39 -10.62 7.10 6.74
CA LYS A 39 -10.55 6.58 8.12
C LYS A 39 -9.63 5.37 8.28
N SER A 40 -9.23 4.75 7.17
CA SER A 40 -8.32 3.61 7.15
C SER A 40 -6.87 4.09 7.15
N ASN A 41 -6.06 3.67 8.12
CA ASN A 41 -4.69 4.15 8.31
C ASN A 41 -3.74 3.03 8.75
N ILE A 42 -2.44 3.27 8.55
CA ILE A 42 -1.35 2.49 9.15
C ILE A 42 -0.44 3.38 10.00
N SER A 43 0.21 2.80 10.99
CA SER A 43 1.21 3.45 11.86
C SER A 43 2.10 2.39 12.53
N GLY A 44 3.04 2.80 13.38
CA GLY A 44 3.98 1.86 14.00
C GLY A 44 5.04 1.37 13.01
N GLY A 45 5.70 0.24 13.30
CA GLY A 45 6.88 -0.15 12.54
C GLY A 45 7.96 0.94 12.60
N ASN A 46 8.45 1.34 11.43
CA ASN A 46 9.38 2.46 11.27
C ASN A 46 8.70 3.73 10.72
N LEU A 47 7.37 3.83 10.82
CA LEU A 47 6.63 5.00 10.32
C LEU A 47 6.64 6.12 11.36
N THR A 48 6.97 7.33 10.92
CA THR A 48 7.09 8.51 11.81
C THR A 48 5.75 9.14 12.21
N SER A 49 4.65 8.67 11.63
CA SER A 49 3.32 9.26 11.75
C SER A 49 2.25 8.26 11.30
N ARG A 50 0.97 8.65 11.34
CA ARG A 50 -0.14 7.91 10.74
C ARG A 50 -0.24 8.21 9.26
N PHE A 51 -0.28 7.15 8.46
CA PHE A 51 -0.41 7.22 7.02
C PHE A 51 -1.82 6.78 6.62
N ARG A 52 -2.54 7.66 5.93
CA ARG A 52 -3.92 7.43 5.49
C ARG A 52 -3.94 6.66 4.18
N ALA A 53 -4.74 5.60 4.12
CA ALA A 53 -4.94 4.83 2.91
C ALA A 53 -5.65 5.69 1.85
N LEU A 54 -5.07 5.72 0.65
CA LEU A 54 -5.53 6.50 -0.50
C LEU A 54 -6.22 5.61 -1.52
N GLN A 55 -5.53 4.55 -1.93
CA GLN A 55 -6.02 3.60 -2.90
C GLN A 55 -5.43 2.21 -2.67
N MET A 56 -5.99 1.23 -3.35
CA MET A 56 -5.34 -0.06 -3.57
C MET A 56 -5.42 -0.44 -5.04
N HIS A 57 -4.43 -1.20 -5.51
CA HIS A 57 -4.37 -1.72 -6.87
C HIS A 57 -3.57 -3.03 -6.91
N PHE A 58 -3.62 -3.69 -8.06
CA PHE A 58 -3.02 -5.00 -8.26
C PHE A 58 -2.05 -5.02 -9.44
N HIS A 59 -1.06 -5.88 -9.35
CA HIS A 59 -0.18 -6.29 -10.45
C HIS A 59 -0.34 -7.80 -10.63
N TRP A 60 -0.52 -8.24 -11.86
CA TRP A 60 -0.69 -9.66 -12.19
C TRP A 60 -0.06 -9.98 -13.54
N GLY A 61 0.26 -11.26 -13.74
CA GLY A 61 0.84 -11.76 -14.99
C GLY A 61 -0.20 -12.49 -15.85
N SER A 62 0.22 -12.87 -17.05
CA SER A 62 -0.58 -13.71 -17.96
C SER A 62 -0.64 -15.19 -17.55
N GLU A 63 0.17 -15.60 -16.58
CA GLU A 63 0.31 -16.99 -16.13
C GLU A 63 0.37 -17.05 -14.60
N ASN A 64 -0.11 -18.15 -14.01
CA ASN A 64 -0.05 -18.37 -12.55
C ASN A 64 1.38 -18.54 -12.00
N SER A 65 2.41 -18.55 -12.86
CA SER A 65 3.82 -18.65 -12.45
C SER A 65 4.44 -17.30 -12.08
N ARG A 66 3.81 -16.18 -12.45
CA ARG A 66 4.40 -14.83 -12.38
C ARG A 66 3.33 -13.73 -12.31
N GLY A 67 3.73 -12.52 -11.89
CA GLY A 67 2.85 -11.35 -11.89
C GLY A 67 3.17 -10.31 -10.82
N SER A 68 3.72 -10.75 -9.69
CA SER A 68 4.21 -9.85 -8.65
C SER A 68 5.35 -8.97 -9.16
N GLU A 69 5.52 -7.79 -8.59
CA GLU A 69 6.65 -6.91 -8.89
C GLU A 69 7.87 -7.27 -8.02
N HIS A 70 7.64 -7.58 -6.75
CA HIS A 70 8.63 -8.07 -5.82
C HIS A 70 8.84 -9.59 -5.95
N GLN A 71 9.97 -10.06 -5.40
CA GLN A 71 10.38 -11.46 -5.39
C GLN A 71 10.91 -11.84 -4.00
N VAL A 72 10.66 -13.08 -3.57
CA VAL A 72 11.23 -13.64 -2.35
C VAL A 72 12.12 -14.82 -2.72
N GLY A 73 13.41 -14.75 -2.38
CA GLY A 73 14.37 -15.79 -2.78
C GLY A 73 14.45 -16.04 -4.29
N GLY A 74 14.21 -15.00 -5.11
CA GLY A 74 14.17 -15.10 -6.57
C GLY A 74 12.85 -15.64 -7.16
N ARG A 75 11.84 -15.92 -6.32
CA ARG A 75 10.53 -16.40 -6.78
C ARG A 75 9.53 -15.25 -6.89
N LYS A 76 8.83 -15.21 -8.02
CA LYS A 76 7.65 -14.36 -8.26
C LYS A 76 6.38 -15.07 -7.79
N PHE A 77 5.34 -14.28 -7.54
CA PHE A 77 4.00 -14.75 -7.20
C PHE A 77 3.01 -14.35 -8.32
N PRO A 78 1.82 -14.98 -8.40
CA PRO A 78 0.86 -14.70 -9.48
C PRO A 78 0.31 -13.28 -9.47
N LEU A 79 0.21 -12.68 -8.29
CA LEU A 79 -0.42 -11.39 -8.06
C LEU A 79 0.26 -10.69 -6.87
N GLU A 80 0.38 -9.37 -6.98
CA GLU A 80 0.80 -8.48 -5.90
C GLU A 80 -0.22 -7.37 -5.72
N MET A 81 -0.57 -7.07 -4.47
CA MET A 81 -1.48 -5.99 -4.11
C MET A 81 -0.68 -4.87 -3.47
N HIS A 82 -0.86 -3.65 -3.97
CA HIS A 82 -0.35 -2.44 -3.33
C HIS A 82 -1.50 -1.71 -2.67
N ILE A 83 -1.34 -1.33 -1.40
CA ILE A 83 -2.21 -0.38 -0.72
C ILE A 83 -1.35 0.86 -0.51
N VAL A 84 -1.72 1.95 -1.17
CA VAL A 84 -0.96 3.20 -1.14
C VAL A 84 -1.49 4.08 -0.03
N HIS A 85 -0.58 4.60 0.78
CA HIS A 85 -0.88 5.55 1.84
C HIS A 85 -0.06 6.82 1.67
N TYR A 86 -0.53 7.92 2.27
CA TYR A 86 0.20 9.17 2.35
C TYR A 86 0.23 9.69 3.79
N ASN A 87 1.25 10.47 4.15
CA ASN A 87 1.36 11.07 5.46
C ASN A 87 0.36 12.24 5.59
N ALA A 88 -0.85 11.94 6.07
CA ALA A 88 -1.94 12.89 6.20
C ALA A 88 -1.78 13.85 7.40
N GLU A 89 -0.82 13.60 8.29
CA GLU A 89 -0.49 14.54 9.37
C GLU A 89 0.49 15.61 8.90
N LYS A 90 1.37 15.28 7.95
CA LYS A 90 2.35 16.21 7.38
C LYS A 90 1.83 16.96 6.16
N TYR A 91 1.04 16.32 5.31
CA TYR A 91 0.59 16.88 4.04
C TYR A 91 -0.94 16.99 3.98
N PRO A 92 -1.49 18.14 3.53
CA PRO A 92 -2.94 18.31 3.39
C PRO A 92 -3.56 17.34 2.38
N SER A 93 -2.80 16.94 1.36
CA SER A 93 -3.28 16.07 0.28
C SER A 93 -2.23 15.04 -0.14
N ALA A 94 -2.68 13.97 -0.81
CA ALA A 94 -1.78 13.00 -1.41
C ALA A 94 -0.95 13.61 -2.55
N LEU A 95 -1.50 14.56 -3.30
CA LEU A 95 -0.77 15.26 -4.37
C LEU A 95 0.46 15.98 -3.82
N GLU A 96 0.28 16.76 -2.75
CA GLU A 96 1.39 17.46 -2.09
C GLU A 96 2.39 16.48 -1.45
N ALA A 97 1.95 15.30 -1.02
CA ALA A 97 2.83 14.28 -0.48
C ALA A 97 3.74 13.66 -1.57
N VAL A 98 3.23 13.50 -2.80
CA VAL A 98 3.98 12.95 -3.94
C VAL A 98 5.06 13.91 -4.42
N ASP A 99 4.77 15.22 -4.46
CA ASP A 99 5.71 16.24 -4.92
C ASP A 99 6.94 16.44 -3.99
N LYS A 100 7.00 15.71 -2.87
CA LYS A 100 8.06 15.79 -1.85
C LYS A 100 8.79 14.46 -1.62
N GLY A 101 8.49 13.44 -2.43
CA GLY A 101 9.14 12.12 -2.42
C GLY A 101 10.46 12.09 -3.19
#